data_AF-L8TS75-F1
#
_entry.id   AF-L8TS75-F1
#
_cell.length_a   1.000
_cell.length_b   1.000
_cell.length_c   1.000
_cell.angle_alpha   90.00
_cell.angle_beta   90.00
_cell.angle_gamma   90.00
#
_symmetry.space_group_name_H-M   'P 1'
#
loop_
_entity.id
_entity.type
_entity.pdbx_description
1 polymer ?
#
loop_
_entity_poly.entity_id
_entity_poly.type
_entity_poly.pdbx_seq_one_letter_code
_entity_poly.pdbx_strand_id
1 'polypeptide(L)'
;MGNGVLTAAEVAGIHASVTALNALFRDDAQLRNVVDGTGPDVLQRAYELRLERLGVVARLEAQIAALKARDAAEAVELQNAMTPPDARLQERTFREISVVEEIAGILTISSGAAGAFITQARQVCSLPSAYEALFTGSLSWQQTRIIADETENLDHPAAVALADHFLDPDAPNP
;
A
#
# COMPACT_ATOMS: atom_id res chain seq x y z
N MET A 1 -21.60 -2.03 0.28
CA MET A 1 -21.32 -2.43 1.69
C MET A 1 -20.26 -3.52 1.64
N GLY A 2 -18.98 -3.16 1.73
CA GLY A 2 -17.87 -4.09 1.61
C GLY A 2 -16.89 -3.90 2.76
N ASN A 3 -16.90 -4.84 3.70
CA ASN A 3 -15.80 -5.30 4.55
C ASN A 3 -14.72 -4.30 5.03
N GLY A 4 -15.11 -3.26 5.79
CA GLY A 4 -14.16 -2.41 6.55
C GLY A 4 -13.50 -3.08 7.76
N VAL A 5 -13.31 -4.40 7.74
CA VAL A 5 -12.49 -5.09 8.74
C VAL A 5 -11.15 -5.32 8.09
N LEU A 6 -10.13 -4.60 8.55
CA LEU A 6 -8.76 -5.07 8.43
C LEU A 6 -8.74 -6.47 9.07
N THR A 7 -8.56 -7.50 8.26
CA THR A 7 -8.54 -8.85 8.79
C THR A 7 -7.36 -8.97 9.75
N ALA A 8 -7.48 -9.78 10.80
CA ALA A 8 -6.35 -10.02 11.71
C ALA A 8 -5.09 -10.51 10.95
N ALA A 9 -5.29 -11.14 9.79
CA ALA A 9 -4.22 -11.57 8.89
C ALA A 9 -3.48 -10.38 8.24
N GLU A 10 -4.18 -9.31 7.88
CA GLU A 10 -3.60 -8.12 7.27
C GLU A 10 -2.61 -7.44 8.23
N VAL A 11 -3.04 -7.20 9.46
CA VAL A 11 -2.19 -6.60 10.49
C VAL A 11 -1.04 -7.54 10.89
N ALA A 12 -1.23 -8.86 10.83
CA ALA A 12 -0.18 -9.84 11.10
C ALA A 12 0.99 -9.74 10.10
N GLY A 13 0.73 -9.45 8.81
CA GLY A 13 1.77 -9.26 7.81
C GLY A 13 2.69 -8.08 8.11
N ILE A 14 2.13 -6.95 8.56
CA ILE A 14 2.90 -5.78 8.99
C ILE A 14 3.74 -6.11 10.23
N HIS A 15 3.14 -6.78 11.23
CA HIS A 15 3.88 -7.22 12.42
C HIS A 15 5.03 -8.17 12.11
N ALA A 16 4.86 -9.07 11.14
CA ALA A 16 5.92 -9.95 10.68
C ALA A 16 7.09 -9.15 10.08
N SER A 17 6.81 -8.17 9.21
CA SER A 17 7.82 -7.29 8.64
C SER A 17 8.54 -6.43 9.70
N VAL A 18 7.82 -5.89 10.69
CA VAL A 18 8.43 -5.16 11.83
C VAL A 18 9.34 -6.07 12.65
N THR A 19 8.90 -7.30 12.93
CA THR A 19 9.70 -8.31 13.63
C THR A 19 10.98 -8.63 12.87
N ALA A 20 10.90 -8.81 11.55
CA ALA A 20 12.05 -9.06 10.69
C ALA A 20 13.03 -7.88 10.70
N LEU A 21 12.54 -6.64 10.61
CA LEU A 21 13.37 -5.44 10.69
C LEU A 21 14.12 -5.36 12.03
N ASN A 22 13.43 -5.64 13.14
CA ASN A 22 14.02 -5.67 14.49
C ASN A 22 15.08 -6.78 14.63
N ALA A 23 14.91 -7.93 13.98
CA ALA A 23 15.93 -8.97 13.94
C ALA A 23 17.20 -8.48 13.25
N LEU A 24 17.08 -7.85 12.07
CA LEU A 24 18.23 -7.31 11.34
C LEU A 24 18.99 -6.22 12.10
N PHE A 25 18.29 -5.39 12.90
CA PHE A 25 18.95 -4.43 13.79
C PHE A 25 19.74 -5.12 14.91
N ARG A 26 19.24 -6.24 15.45
CA ARG A 26 19.96 -7.04 16.45
C ARG A 26 21.19 -7.70 15.85
N ASP A 27 21.08 -8.27 14.66
CA ASP A 27 22.19 -8.90 13.95
C ASP A 27 23.30 -7.89 13.64
N ASP A 28 22.94 -6.68 13.20
CA ASP A 28 23.89 -5.58 12.97
C ASP A 28 24.59 -5.14 14.26
N ALA A 29 23.88 -5.13 15.40
CA ALA A 29 24.48 -4.82 16.70
C ALA A 29 25.43 -5.91 17.18
N GLN A 30 25.09 -7.19 16.96
CA GLN A 30 25.96 -8.32 17.29
C GLN A 30 27.23 -8.31 16.43
N LEU A 31 27.13 -7.99 15.15
CA LEU A 31 28.27 -7.90 14.24
C LEU A 31 29.30 -6.87 14.70
N ARG A 32 28.86 -5.73 15.27
CA ARG A 32 29.76 -4.70 15.81
C ARG A 32 30.55 -5.13 17.05
N ASN A 33 30.10 -6.18 17.73
CA ASN A 33 30.76 -6.69 18.93
C ASN A 33 31.80 -7.78 18.61
N VAL A 34 32.03 -8.10 17.33
CA VAL A 34 33.05 -9.08 16.90
C VAL A 34 34.44 -8.44 17.00
N VAL A 35 35.25 -8.90 17.94
CA VAL A 35 36.52 -8.24 18.34
C VAL A 35 37.74 -8.68 17.51
N ASP A 36 37.72 -9.87 16.91
CA ASP A 36 39.00 -10.53 16.55
C ASP A 36 39.33 -10.65 15.06
N GLY A 37 38.63 -9.97 14.14
CA GLY A 37 39.05 -9.85 12.72
C GLY A 37 39.28 -11.18 11.96
N THR A 38 38.96 -12.30 12.57
CA THR A 38 39.19 -13.69 12.12
C THR A 38 37.90 -14.33 11.59
N GLY A 39 36.82 -13.54 11.52
CA GLY A 39 35.51 -13.92 10.97
C GLY A 39 35.35 -13.55 9.48
N PRO A 40 34.22 -13.92 8.86
CA PRO A 40 33.85 -13.48 7.52
C PRO A 40 33.97 -11.96 7.40
N ASP A 41 34.26 -11.46 6.19
CA ASP A 41 34.42 -10.03 5.90
C ASP A 41 33.29 -9.22 6.55
N VAL A 42 33.62 -8.55 7.66
CA VAL A 42 32.65 -7.86 8.51
C VAL A 42 32.02 -6.67 7.78
N LEU A 43 32.76 -6.08 6.84
CA LEU A 43 32.25 -4.98 6.01
C LEU A 43 31.25 -5.52 4.98
N GLN A 44 31.58 -6.65 4.34
CA GLN A 44 30.67 -7.33 3.44
C GLN A 44 29.37 -7.73 4.15
N ARG A 45 29.46 -8.34 5.33
CA ARG A 45 28.24 -8.72 6.08
C ARG A 45 27.44 -7.51 6.54
N ALA A 46 28.10 -6.43 6.96
CA ALA A 46 27.42 -5.19 7.32
C ALA A 46 26.67 -4.59 6.12
N TYR A 47 27.28 -4.62 4.93
CA TYR A 47 26.65 -4.16 3.69
C TYR A 47 25.42 -5.00 3.33
N GLU A 48 25.52 -6.33 3.36
CA GLU A 48 24.39 -7.25 3.15
C GLU A 48 23.23 -6.95 4.10
N LEU A 49 23.50 -6.77 5.41
CA LEU A 49 22.48 -6.39 6.39
C LEU A 49 21.82 -5.04 6.09
N ARG A 50 22.52 -4.10 5.43
CA ARG A 50 21.89 -2.83 4.98
C ARG A 50 20.94 -3.09 3.81
N LEU A 51 21.32 -3.93 2.85
CA LEU A 51 20.46 -4.29 1.72
C LEU A 51 19.24 -5.11 2.18
N GLU A 52 19.43 -6.10 3.06
CA GLU A 52 18.34 -6.89 3.65
C GLU A 52 17.32 -5.98 4.37
N ARG A 53 17.80 -5.00 5.14
CA ARG A 53 16.92 -4.02 5.79
C ARG A 53 16.17 -3.15 4.79
N LEU A 54 16.83 -2.67 3.74
CA LEU A 54 16.15 -1.89 2.69
C LEU A 54 15.03 -2.70 2.05
N GLY A 55 15.23 -4.00 1.80
CA GLY A 55 14.18 -4.89 1.31
C GLY A 55 12.97 -5.00 2.25
N VAL A 56 13.22 -5.17 3.56
CA VAL A 56 12.14 -5.22 4.57
C VAL A 56 11.43 -3.86 4.70
N VAL A 57 12.17 -2.74 4.62
CA VAL A 57 11.60 -1.39 4.65
C VAL A 57 10.72 -1.16 3.42
N ALA A 58 11.18 -1.51 2.22
CA ALA A 58 10.39 -1.38 0.99
C ALA A 58 9.08 -2.18 1.06
N ARG A 59 9.13 -3.39 1.63
CA ARG A 59 7.92 -4.18 1.91
C ARG A 59 6.99 -3.45 2.89
N LEU A 60 7.50 -2.95 4.02
CA LEU A 60 6.70 -2.19 4.99
C LEU A 60 6.06 -0.95 4.36
N GLU A 61 6.80 -0.20 3.54
CA GLU A 61 6.28 0.97 2.82
C GLU A 61 5.10 0.60 1.92
N ALA A 62 5.19 -0.52 1.19
CA ALA A 62 4.09 -1.04 0.37
C ALA A 62 2.87 -1.42 1.22
N GLN A 63 3.07 -2.16 2.32
CA GLN A 63 1.99 -2.57 3.22
C GLN A 63 1.27 -1.36 3.85
N ILE A 64 2.02 -0.35 4.29
CA ILE A 64 1.46 0.90 4.83
C ILE A 64 0.78 1.72 3.74
N ALA A 65 1.30 1.73 2.51
CA ALA A 65 0.62 2.36 1.39
C ALA A 65 -0.72 1.67 1.05
N ALA A 66 -0.79 0.35 1.12
CA ALA A 66 -2.03 -0.42 0.94
C ALA A 66 -3.09 -0.02 1.96
N LEU A 67 -2.71 0.04 3.24
CA LEU A 67 -3.58 0.47 4.34
C LEU A 67 -4.09 1.89 4.10
N LYS A 68 -3.17 2.83 3.82
CA LYS A 68 -3.50 4.23 3.55
C LYS A 68 -4.46 4.38 2.36
N ALA A 69 -4.25 3.63 1.29
CA ALA A 69 -5.11 3.67 0.10
C ALA A 69 -6.52 3.15 0.41
N ARG A 70 -6.61 2.02 1.11
CA ARG A 70 -7.90 1.46 1.53
C ARG A 70 -8.68 2.41 2.44
N ASP A 71 -8.04 2.94 3.49
CA ASP A 71 -8.70 3.86 4.42
C ASP A 71 -9.18 5.14 3.70
N ALA A 72 -8.40 5.68 2.77
CA ALA A 72 -8.81 6.85 1.98
C ALA A 72 -9.98 6.54 1.05
N ALA A 73 -9.99 5.38 0.40
CA ALA A 73 -11.11 4.94 -0.44
C ALA A 73 -12.37 4.69 0.40
N GLU A 74 -12.24 3.98 1.52
CA GLU A 74 -13.34 3.68 2.43
C GLU A 74 -13.92 4.95 3.08
N ALA A 75 -13.10 5.93 3.46
CA ALA A 75 -13.57 7.20 3.99
C ALA A 75 -14.50 7.94 3.01
N VAL A 76 -14.16 7.93 1.71
CA VAL A 76 -15.01 8.52 0.66
C VAL A 76 -16.31 7.73 0.51
N GLU A 77 -16.26 6.40 0.50
CA GLU A 77 -17.47 5.58 0.40
C GLU A 77 -18.38 5.73 1.63
N LEU A 78 -17.81 5.87 2.83
CA LEU A 78 -18.56 6.16 4.05
C LEU A 78 -19.21 7.54 3.99
N GLN A 79 -18.49 8.56 3.51
CA GLN A 79 -19.05 9.91 3.31
C GLN A 79 -20.22 9.89 2.31
N ASN A 80 -20.09 9.12 1.22
CA ASN A 80 -21.16 8.91 0.25
C ASN A 80 -22.36 8.20 0.88
N ALA A 81 -22.13 7.16 1.68
CA ALA A 81 -23.19 6.42 2.36
C ALA A 81 -23.92 7.25 3.44
N MET A 82 -23.23 8.18 4.10
CA MET A 82 -23.81 9.12 5.05
C MET A 82 -24.59 10.26 4.37
N THR A 83 -24.55 10.36 3.03
CA THR A 83 -25.24 11.40 2.27
C THR A 83 -26.67 11.01 1.93
N PRO A 84 -27.69 11.79 2.39
CA PRO A 84 -29.08 11.48 2.08
C PRO A 84 -29.35 11.33 0.58
N PRO A 85 -30.21 10.38 0.14
CA PRO A 85 -30.54 10.21 -1.27
C PRO A 85 -31.16 11.46 -1.92
N ASP A 86 -31.83 12.30 -1.12
CA ASP A 86 -32.47 13.56 -1.53
C ASP A 86 -31.61 14.80 -1.28
N ALA A 87 -30.36 14.62 -0.84
CA ALA A 87 -29.42 15.73 -0.64
C ALA A 87 -29.26 16.54 -1.93
N ARG A 88 -29.31 17.88 -1.80
CA ARG A 88 -29.16 18.81 -2.91
C ARG A 88 -27.77 18.68 -3.52
N LEU A 89 -27.63 18.96 -4.83
CA LEU A 89 -26.34 18.91 -5.53
C LEU A 89 -25.24 19.70 -4.79
N GLN A 90 -25.56 20.91 -4.32
CA GLN A 90 -24.61 21.74 -3.56
C GLN A 90 -24.12 21.07 -2.27
N GLU A 91 -24.99 20.34 -1.57
CA GLU A 91 -24.64 19.63 -0.34
C GLU A 91 -23.74 18.43 -0.64
N ARG A 92 -24.00 17.72 -1.73
CA ARG A 92 -23.13 16.62 -2.21
C ARG A 92 -21.74 17.12 -2.54
N THR A 93 -21.64 18.21 -3.31
CA THR A 93 -20.35 18.83 -3.66
C THR A 93 -19.60 19.31 -2.41
N PHE A 94 -20.29 19.90 -1.44
CA PHE A 94 -19.66 20.29 -0.18
C PHE A 94 -19.08 19.10 0.58
N ARG A 95 -19.80 17.97 0.63
CA ARG A 95 -19.32 16.75 1.30
C ARG A 95 -18.15 16.10 0.58
N GLU A 96 -18.15 16.10 -0.76
CA GLU A 96 -17.03 15.64 -1.58
C GLU A 96 -15.77 16.48 -1.35
N ILE A 97 -15.91 17.81 -1.29
CA ILE A 97 -14.78 18.70 -0.97
C ILE A 97 -14.33 18.48 0.49
N SER A 98 -15.26 18.32 1.44
CA SER A 98 -14.94 18.11 2.86
C SER A 98 -14.04 16.90 3.07
N VAL A 99 -14.36 15.74 2.47
CA VAL A 99 -13.57 14.52 2.65
C VAL A 99 -12.17 14.65 2.05
N VAL A 100 -12.02 15.36 0.93
CA VAL A 100 -10.71 15.66 0.34
C VAL A 100 -9.87 16.54 1.27
N GLU A 101 -10.47 17.60 1.83
CA GLU A 101 -9.77 18.50 2.77
C GLU A 101 -9.41 17.82 4.09
N GLU A 102 -10.28 16.94 4.61
CA GLU A 102 -10.01 16.15 5.81
C GLU A 102 -8.83 15.20 5.60
N ILE A 103 -8.81 14.46 4.49
CA ILE A 103 -7.69 13.58 4.14
C ILE A 103 -6.41 14.39 3.89
N ALA A 104 -6.50 15.54 3.21
CA ALA A 104 -5.37 16.44 3.00
C ALA A 104 -4.76 16.92 4.33
N GLY A 105 -5.61 17.30 5.28
CA GLY A 105 -5.20 17.72 6.62
C GLY A 105 -4.51 16.60 7.40
N ILE A 106 -5.09 15.39 7.42
CA ILE A 106 -4.52 14.22 8.13
C ILE A 106 -3.16 13.83 7.53
N LEU A 107 -3.07 13.78 6.20
CA LEU A 107 -1.85 13.37 5.50
C LEU A 107 -0.83 14.50 5.38
N THR A 108 -1.17 15.73 5.78
CA THR A 108 -0.34 16.93 5.66
C THR A 108 0.12 17.16 4.21
N ILE A 109 -0.82 17.05 3.27
CA ILE A 109 -0.59 17.29 1.83
C ILE A 109 -1.57 18.36 1.32
N SER A 110 -1.35 18.85 0.10
CA SER A 110 -2.30 19.78 -0.51
C SER A 110 -3.61 19.07 -0.89
N SER A 111 -4.70 19.83 -0.94
CA SER A 111 -6.01 19.35 -1.41
C SER A 111 -5.93 18.67 -2.79
N GLY A 112 -5.19 19.27 -3.74
CA GLY A 112 -4.98 18.67 -5.06
C GLY A 112 -4.23 17.33 -5.00
N ALA A 113 -3.24 17.19 -4.12
CA ALA A 113 -2.52 15.93 -3.93
C ALA A 113 -3.41 14.87 -3.26
N ALA A 114 -4.25 15.27 -2.30
CA ALA A 114 -5.22 14.37 -1.67
C ALA A 114 -6.26 13.88 -2.67
N GLY A 115 -6.83 14.76 -3.49
CA GLY A 115 -7.78 14.40 -4.54
C GLY A 115 -7.18 13.39 -5.53
N ALA A 116 -5.96 13.66 -6.03
CA ALA A 116 -5.25 12.73 -6.91
C ALA A 116 -4.97 11.38 -6.23
N PHE A 117 -4.54 11.39 -4.97
CA PHE A 117 -4.30 10.19 -4.18
C PHE A 117 -5.57 9.37 -3.99
N ILE A 118 -6.70 10.00 -3.67
CA ILE A 118 -8.01 9.34 -3.48
C ILE A 118 -8.47 8.65 -4.77
N THR A 119 -8.39 9.33 -5.91
CA THR A 119 -8.74 8.74 -7.21
C THR A 119 -7.93 7.47 -7.48
N GLN A 120 -6.61 7.57 -7.30
CA GLN A 120 -5.69 6.45 -7.52
C GLN A 120 -5.90 5.32 -6.50
N ALA A 121 -6.18 5.66 -5.24
CA ALA A 121 -6.48 4.70 -4.19
C ALA A 121 -7.74 3.89 -4.53
N ARG A 122 -8.81 4.54 -5.03
CA ARG A 122 -10.03 3.84 -5.48
C ARG A 122 -9.77 2.94 -6.68
N GLN A 123 -8.97 3.39 -7.65
CA GLN A 123 -8.58 2.55 -8.80
C GLN A 123 -7.80 1.31 -8.36
N VAL A 124 -6.75 1.47 -7.53
CA VAL A 124 -5.98 0.34 -7.00
C VAL A 124 -6.85 -0.61 -6.16
N CYS A 125 -7.70 -0.09 -5.28
CA CYS A 125 -8.58 -0.92 -4.45
C CYS A 125 -9.69 -1.62 -5.27
N SER A 126 -9.95 -1.18 -6.50
CA SER A 126 -10.87 -1.86 -7.42
C SER A 126 -10.23 -3.05 -8.15
N LEU A 127 -8.92 -3.27 -7.99
CA LEU A 127 -8.18 -4.38 -8.60
C LEU A 127 -7.68 -5.32 -7.48
N PRO A 128 -8.42 -6.40 -7.15
CA PRO A 128 -8.13 -7.20 -5.96
C PRO A 128 -6.72 -7.80 -5.93
N SER A 129 -6.24 -8.36 -7.04
CA SER A 129 -4.89 -8.94 -7.15
C SER A 129 -3.79 -7.90 -7.00
N ALA A 130 -3.95 -6.72 -7.61
CA ALA A 130 -3.01 -5.61 -7.45
C ALA A 130 -3.00 -5.08 -6.01
N TYR A 131 -4.18 -4.90 -5.40
CA TYR A 131 -4.28 -4.51 -3.99
C TYR A 131 -3.62 -5.55 -3.08
N GLU A 132 -3.85 -6.84 -3.29
CA GLU A 132 -3.24 -7.90 -2.49
C GLU A 132 -1.72 -7.97 -2.66
N ALA A 133 -1.22 -7.77 -3.89
CA ALA A 133 0.22 -7.67 -4.15
C ALA A 133 0.86 -6.45 -3.44
N LEU A 134 0.17 -5.31 -3.38
CA LEU A 134 0.60 -4.15 -2.58
C LEU A 134 0.56 -4.46 -1.09
N PHE A 135 -0.53 -5.08 -0.64
CA PHE A 135 -0.80 -5.39 0.76
C PHE A 135 0.18 -6.44 1.34
N THR A 136 0.62 -7.40 0.53
CA THR A 136 1.69 -8.35 0.90
C THR A 136 3.09 -7.74 0.76
N GLY A 137 3.19 -6.56 0.14
CA GLY A 137 4.43 -5.87 -0.19
C GLY A 137 5.28 -6.61 -1.23
N SER A 138 4.60 -7.36 -2.11
CA SER A 138 5.18 -7.97 -3.31
C SER A 138 5.35 -6.93 -4.43
N LEU A 139 4.46 -5.93 -4.47
CA LEU A 139 4.57 -4.75 -5.33
C LEU A 139 4.61 -3.47 -4.49
N SER A 140 5.35 -2.48 -4.98
CA SER A 140 5.34 -1.11 -4.45
C SER A 140 4.09 -0.35 -4.89
N TRP A 141 3.77 0.73 -4.17
CA TRP A 141 2.69 1.66 -4.53
C TRP A 141 2.79 2.16 -5.98
N GLN A 142 4.01 2.40 -6.46
CA GLN A 142 4.22 2.88 -7.82
C GLN A 142 3.92 1.80 -8.86
N GLN A 143 4.31 0.54 -8.61
CA GLN A 143 3.99 -0.57 -9.51
C GLN A 143 2.48 -0.82 -9.58
N THR A 144 1.77 -0.75 -8.45
CA THR A 144 0.32 -0.95 -8.44
C THR A 144 -0.44 0.22 -9.07
N ARG A 145 0.08 1.44 -8.95
CA ARG A 145 -0.46 2.60 -9.68
C ARG A 145 -0.32 2.43 -11.19
N ILE A 146 0.81 1.92 -11.67
CA ILE A 146 0.98 1.64 -13.10
C ILE A 146 -0.08 0.64 -13.58
N ILE A 147 -0.33 -0.44 -12.83
CA ILE A 147 -1.39 -1.41 -13.18
C ILE A 147 -2.77 -0.73 -13.23
N ALA A 148 -3.07 0.14 -12.26
CA ALA A 148 -4.31 0.90 -12.23
C ALA A 148 -4.45 1.89 -13.41
N ASP A 149 -3.37 2.59 -13.78
CA ASP A 149 -3.34 3.53 -14.89
C ASP A 149 -3.52 2.80 -16.24
N GLU A 150 -2.84 1.66 -16.45
CA GLU A 150 -2.94 0.84 -17.67
C GLU A 150 -4.32 0.21 -17.86
N THR A 151 -5.10 0.07 -16.78
CA THR A 151 -6.45 -0.51 -16.81
C THR A 151 -7.57 0.54 -16.78
N GLU A 152 -7.25 1.84 -16.66
CA GLU A 152 -8.23 2.92 -16.44
C GLU A 152 -9.32 3.00 -17.52
N ASN A 153 -8.98 2.69 -18.78
CA ASN A 153 -9.90 2.79 -19.91
C ASN A 153 -10.68 1.49 -20.20
N LEU A 154 -10.49 0.46 -19.38
CA LEU A 154 -11.21 -0.81 -19.49
C LEU A 154 -12.49 -0.78 -18.66
N ASP A 155 -13.45 -1.66 -19.02
CA ASP A 155 -14.52 -1.95 -18.07
C ASP A 155 -13.96 -2.73 -16.87
N HIS A 156 -14.65 -2.65 -15.73
CA HIS A 156 -14.15 -3.24 -14.49
C HIS A 156 -13.84 -4.74 -14.60
N PRO A 157 -14.68 -5.59 -15.24
CA PRO A 157 -14.34 -6.99 -15.47
C PRO A 157 -13.07 -7.20 -16.29
N ALA A 158 -12.86 -6.46 -17.37
CA ALA A 158 -11.66 -6.56 -18.19
C ALA A 158 -10.42 -6.05 -17.46
N ALA A 159 -10.55 -4.98 -16.66
CA ALA A 159 -9.49 -4.46 -15.81
C ALA A 159 -8.99 -5.49 -14.80
N VAL A 160 -9.92 -6.16 -14.09
CA VAL A 160 -9.60 -7.23 -13.14
C VAL A 160 -8.92 -8.40 -13.87
N ALA A 161 -9.48 -8.87 -14.99
CA ALA A 161 -8.91 -9.97 -15.74
C ALA A 161 -7.48 -9.69 -16.24
N LEU A 162 -7.21 -8.44 -16.65
CA LEU A 162 -5.86 -8.04 -17.08
C LEU A 162 -4.88 -8.01 -15.91
N ALA A 163 -5.27 -7.42 -14.78
CA ALA A 163 -4.45 -7.40 -13.57
C ALA A 163 -4.13 -8.82 -13.07
N ASP A 164 -5.13 -9.70 -13.04
CA ASP A 164 -4.97 -11.10 -12.62
C ASP A 164 -4.00 -11.84 -13.55
N HIS A 165 -4.10 -11.64 -14.87
CA HIS A 165 -3.20 -12.27 -15.84
C HIS A 165 -1.72 -11.89 -15.62
N PHE A 166 -1.44 -10.61 -15.39
CA PHE A 166 -0.07 -10.12 -15.19
C PHE A 166 0.52 -10.50 -13.82
N LEU A 167 -0.33 -10.78 -12.84
CA LEU A 167 0.08 -11.10 -11.47
C LEU A 167 0.04 -12.60 -11.17
N ASP A 168 -0.45 -13.41 -12.10
CA ASP A 168 -0.42 -14.86 -12.01
C ASP A 168 1.01 -15.39 -12.18
N PRO A 169 1.63 -15.99 -11.14
CA PRO A 169 2.98 -16.53 -11.23
C PRO A 169 3.10 -17.71 -12.20
N ASP A 170 1.97 -18.35 -12.55
CA ASP A 170 1.91 -19.52 -13.44
C ASP A 170 1.51 -19.13 -14.87
N ALA A 171 1.29 -17.83 -15.16
CA ALA A 171 0.92 -17.37 -16.50
C ALA A 171 2.03 -17.66 -17.52
N PRO A 172 1.71 -18.32 -18.66
CA PRO A 172 2.68 -18.48 -19.74
C PRO A 172 2.88 -17.12 -20.44
N ASN A 173 4.10 -16.59 -20.35
CA ASN A 173 4.50 -15.28 -20.85
C ASN A 173 3.74 -14.12 -20.18
N PRO A 174 4.04 -13.86 -18.89
CA PRO A 174 3.49 -12.73 -18.15
C PRO A 174 3.96 -11.39 -18.71
#